data_AF-A0A1F9YZV4-F1
#
_entry.id   AF-A0A1F9YZV4-F1
#
_cell.length_a   1.000
_cell.length_b   1.000
_cell.length_c   1.000
_cell.angle_alpha   90.00
_cell.angle_beta   90.00
_cell.angle_gamma   90.00
#
_symmetry.space_group_name_H-M   'P 1'
#
loop_
_entity.id
_entity.type
_entity.pdbx_description
1 polymer ?
#
loop_
_entity_poly.entity_id
_entity_poly.type
_entity_poly.pdbx_seq_one_letter_code
_entity_poly.pdbx_strand_id
1 'polypeptide(L)'
;MENNIMYKILPMIRGLLAEPSGNEDVRFKHIILKFCSDKVVIEFVNSKERDKLNLCPVPLKNVKIPPLKLDSINLNDSIENIKKQISAEMDSFIERNNIKPKIVFLKNIGIVYVDNLPDTGLPLQNEVAIVTGAAGAIGSGICRGLLEKGCYIAATDLPGERLDKLVVELKKIAKDRIIGVGMDITSTDSMANGFNEVIKTWGGVDIVIANAGIPLIASLDEMSLDDFRKLEKVNIEGTLLTLSEASRNLRLQGIGGDIVVISTKNVFAPGARFGAYSATKAAAHQLGRIASLELAEFDIRVNMVAPDAVFSDGNTKSGLWEKIGPDRMKHRGITDENKLQEYYQSRNLLKAKITARHVANAVLFFVTRQTPTTGATIPVDGGLPDATPR
;
A
#
# COMPACT_ATOMS: atom_id res chain seq x y z
N MET A 1 -13.61 16.97 -13.36
CA MET A 1 -14.55 15.88 -12.98
C MET A 1 -14.31 14.62 -13.82
N GLU A 2 -14.17 14.71 -15.14
CA GLU A 2 -13.87 13.57 -16.03
C GLU A 2 -12.59 12.80 -15.68
N ASN A 3 -11.52 13.48 -15.23
CA ASN A 3 -10.27 12.81 -14.82
C ASN A 3 -10.42 11.85 -13.61
N ASN A 4 -11.46 11.98 -12.78
CA ASN A 4 -11.58 11.17 -11.55
C ASN A 4 -12.29 9.82 -11.79
N ILE A 5 -13.10 9.70 -12.87
CA ILE A 5 -13.77 8.44 -13.20
C ILE A 5 -12.77 7.40 -13.75
N MET A 6 -11.72 7.88 -14.42
CA MET A 6 -10.74 7.03 -15.08
C MET A 6 -9.95 6.16 -14.12
N TYR A 7 -9.56 6.71 -12.98
CA TYR A 7 -8.88 5.95 -11.94
C TYR A 7 -9.82 4.97 -11.23
N LYS A 8 -11.15 5.09 -11.40
CA LYS A 8 -12.10 4.08 -10.90
C LYS A 8 -12.23 2.88 -11.84
N ILE A 9 -11.99 3.05 -13.15
CA ILE A 9 -12.12 1.96 -14.12
C ILE A 9 -10.83 1.17 -14.31
N LEU A 10 -9.65 1.78 -14.16
CA LEU A 10 -8.37 1.10 -14.35
C LEU A 10 -8.22 -0.14 -13.43
N PRO A 11 -8.59 -0.09 -12.14
CA PRO A 11 -8.55 -1.28 -11.29
C PRO A 11 -9.50 -2.38 -11.80
N MET A 12 -10.69 -2.01 -12.28
CA MET A 12 -11.64 -2.99 -12.85
C MET A 12 -11.05 -3.66 -14.10
N ILE A 13 -10.48 -2.88 -15.02
CA ILE A 13 -9.82 -3.39 -16.22
C ILE A 13 -8.64 -4.29 -15.81
N ARG A 14 -7.82 -3.87 -14.86
CA ARG A 14 -6.70 -4.67 -14.33
C ARG A 14 -7.16 -6.02 -13.81
N GLY A 15 -8.22 -6.03 -13.01
CA GLY A 15 -8.78 -7.26 -12.47
C GLY A 15 -9.35 -8.19 -13.53
N LEU A 16 -10.13 -7.65 -14.48
CA LEU A 16 -10.70 -8.45 -15.57
C LEU A 16 -9.63 -9.02 -16.51
N LEU A 17 -8.50 -8.32 -16.68
CA LEU A 17 -7.37 -8.78 -17.47
C LEU A 17 -6.48 -9.80 -16.72
N ALA A 18 -6.52 -9.83 -15.39
CA ALA A 18 -5.74 -10.79 -14.61
C ALA A 18 -6.14 -12.24 -14.95
N GLU A 19 -5.15 -13.11 -15.08
CA GLU A 19 -5.36 -14.54 -15.36
C GLU A 19 -5.29 -15.34 -14.06
N PRO A 20 -5.99 -16.48 -13.95
CA PRO A 20 -5.77 -17.41 -12.85
C PRO A 20 -4.29 -17.83 -12.78
N SER A 21 -3.74 -17.90 -11.57
CA SER A 21 -2.35 -18.32 -11.36
C SER A 21 -2.18 -19.85 -11.36
N GLY A 22 -3.24 -20.60 -11.04
CA GLY A 22 -3.16 -22.02 -10.69
C GLY A 22 -2.73 -22.30 -9.24
N ASN A 23 -2.55 -21.28 -8.41
CA ASN A 23 -2.24 -21.35 -6.98
C ASN A 23 -3.44 -20.85 -6.17
N GLU A 24 -3.93 -21.65 -5.21
CA GLU A 24 -5.10 -21.30 -4.38
C GLU A 24 -4.84 -20.14 -3.42
N ASP A 25 -3.59 -19.99 -2.94
CA ASP A 25 -3.21 -18.91 -2.03
C ASP A 25 -3.09 -17.56 -2.75
N VAL A 26 -2.66 -17.57 -4.01
CA VAL A 26 -2.51 -16.37 -4.86
C VAL A 26 -3.33 -16.58 -6.12
N ARG A 27 -4.65 -16.36 -6.09
CA ARG A 27 -5.58 -16.83 -7.13
C ARG A 27 -5.35 -16.27 -8.54
N PHE A 28 -4.78 -15.07 -8.64
CA PHE A 28 -4.57 -14.37 -9.91
C PHE A 28 -3.11 -14.00 -10.11
N LYS A 29 -2.65 -14.01 -11.36
CA LYS A 29 -1.36 -13.44 -11.75
C LYS A 29 -1.48 -11.92 -11.72
N HIS A 30 -0.57 -11.27 -11.02
CA HIS A 30 -0.51 -9.82 -10.97
C HIS A 30 0.10 -9.26 -12.27
N ILE A 31 -0.49 -8.17 -12.75
CA ILE A 31 -0.08 -7.49 -13.96
C ILE A 31 0.11 -6.00 -13.68
N ILE A 32 0.98 -5.34 -14.45
CA ILE A 32 1.09 -3.89 -14.46
C ILE A 32 0.34 -3.38 -15.69
N LEU A 33 -0.54 -2.40 -15.52
CA LEU A 33 -1.12 -1.68 -16.64
C LEU A 33 -0.37 -0.38 -16.88
N LYS A 34 -0.17 -0.05 -18.15
CA LYS A 34 0.27 1.26 -18.61
C LYS A 34 -0.89 1.97 -19.28
N PHE A 35 -0.96 3.28 -19.06
CA PHE A 35 -2.00 4.12 -19.62
C PHE A 35 -1.38 5.28 -20.39
N CYS A 36 -1.80 5.45 -21.64
CA CYS A 36 -1.38 6.55 -22.52
C CYS A 36 -2.61 7.36 -22.93
N SER A 37 -2.56 8.67 -22.69
CA SER A 37 -3.65 9.62 -22.97
C SER A 37 -3.17 10.90 -23.64
N ASP A 38 -1.98 10.89 -24.25
CA ASP A 38 -1.50 12.03 -25.02
C ASP A 38 -2.43 12.30 -26.21
N LYS A 39 -2.50 13.56 -26.64
CA LYS A 39 -3.42 14.02 -27.69
C LYS A 39 -3.40 13.13 -28.95
N VAL A 40 -2.20 12.76 -29.41
CA VAL A 40 -2.00 11.89 -30.58
C VAL A 40 -2.61 10.49 -30.38
N VAL A 41 -2.52 9.94 -29.16
CA VAL A 41 -3.10 8.65 -28.79
C VAL A 41 -4.63 8.73 -28.83
N ILE A 42 -5.20 9.79 -28.27
CA ILE A 42 -6.65 10.01 -28.27
C ILE A 42 -7.17 10.17 -29.72
N GLU A 43 -6.48 10.96 -30.53
CA GLU A 43 -6.80 11.14 -31.96
C GLU A 43 -6.75 9.81 -32.71
N PHE A 44 -5.73 8.99 -32.48
CA PHE A 44 -5.62 7.65 -33.07
C PHE A 44 -6.80 6.76 -32.67
N VAL A 45 -7.12 6.66 -31.37
CA VAL A 45 -8.24 5.84 -30.84
C VAL A 45 -9.59 6.27 -31.42
N ASN A 46 -9.75 7.56 -31.71
CA ASN A 46 -10.98 8.12 -32.29
C ASN A 46 -11.02 8.05 -33.82
N SER A 47 -9.91 7.73 -34.48
CA SER A 47 -9.80 7.73 -35.94
C SER A 47 -10.41 6.49 -36.60
N LYS A 48 -10.67 6.58 -37.90
CA LYS A 48 -11.01 5.41 -38.75
C LYS A 48 -9.82 4.45 -38.91
N GLU A 49 -8.61 4.89 -38.56
CA GLU A 49 -7.37 4.11 -38.69
C GLU A 49 -7.02 3.32 -37.43
N ARG A 50 -7.84 3.38 -36.38
CA ARG A 50 -7.59 2.70 -35.10
C ARG A 50 -7.42 1.17 -35.19
N ASP A 51 -7.83 0.56 -36.29
CA ASP A 51 -7.59 -0.86 -36.59
C ASP A 51 -6.20 -1.14 -37.20
N LYS A 52 -5.52 -0.10 -37.70
CA LYS A 52 -4.15 -0.18 -38.24
C LYS A 52 -3.14 -0.06 -37.09
N LEU A 53 -2.98 -1.11 -36.29
CA LEU A 53 -2.13 -1.11 -35.09
C LEU A 53 -0.66 -0.75 -35.34
N ASN A 54 -0.17 -0.92 -36.57
CA ASN A 54 1.17 -0.47 -36.99
C ASN A 54 1.33 1.07 -37.01
N LEU A 55 0.24 1.82 -37.03
CA LEU A 55 0.21 3.27 -36.92
C LEU A 55 -0.05 3.75 -35.48
N CYS A 56 -0.16 2.82 -34.52
CA CYS A 56 -0.42 3.19 -33.14
C CYS A 56 0.77 3.98 -32.56
N PRO A 57 0.54 5.15 -31.95
CA PRO A 57 1.61 5.97 -31.38
C PRO A 57 2.24 5.38 -30.10
N VAL A 58 1.69 4.29 -29.57
CA VAL A 58 2.22 3.58 -28.40
C VAL A 58 3.07 2.39 -28.87
N PRO A 59 4.25 2.12 -28.27
CA PRO A 59 5.10 0.97 -28.62
C PRO A 59 4.49 -0.35 -28.12
N LEU A 60 3.36 -0.74 -28.70
CA LEU A 60 2.61 -1.95 -28.35
C LEU A 60 3.40 -3.19 -28.78
N LYS A 61 3.74 -4.04 -27.80
CA LYS A 61 4.34 -5.35 -28.05
C LYS A 61 3.22 -6.37 -28.31
N ASN A 62 3.44 -7.32 -29.21
CA ASN A 62 2.48 -8.40 -29.53
C ASN A 62 1.13 -7.94 -30.11
N VAL A 63 1.15 -7.00 -31.07
CA VAL A 63 -0.01 -6.46 -31.83
C VAL A 63 -0.83 -7.47 -32.66
N LYS A 64 -0.61 -8.78 -32.48
CA LYS A 64 -1.41 -9.82 -33.18
C LYS A 64 -2.80 -9.98 -32.58
N ILE A 65 -2.98 -9.62 -31.31
CA ILE A 65 -4.28 -9.66 -30.62
C ILE A 65 -4.96 -8.31 -30.86
N PRO A 66 -6.18 -8.27 -31.41
CA PRO A 66 -6.89 -7.02 -31.62
C PRO A 66 -7.18 -6.32 -30.27
N PRO A 67 -7.29 -4.99 -30.23
CA PRO A 67 -7.63 -4.28 -29.00
C PRO A 67 -9.10 -4.53 -28.64
N LEU A 68 -9.39 -4.64 -27.35
CA LEU A 68 -10.76 -4.49 -26.85
C LEU A 68 -11.16 -3.02 -26.99
N LYS A 69 -12.28 -2.75 -27.65
CA LYS A 69 -12.77 -1.38 -27.84
C LYS A 69 -13.96 -1.15 -26.92
N LEU A 70 -13.81 -0.23 -25.98
CA LEU A 70 -14.85 0.13 -25.04
C LEU A 70 -15.48 1.46 -25.47
N ASP A 71 -16.19 1.43 -26.59
CA ASP A 71 -16.74 2.63 -27.24
C ASP A 71 -18.06 3.13 -26.62
N SER A 72 -18.81 2.22 -25.99
CA SER A 72 -20.20 2.44 -25.56
C SER A 72 -20.36 2.58 -24.05
N ILE A 73 -19.26 2.65 -23.29
CA ILE A 73 -19.33 2.71 -21.82
C ILE A 73 -19.86 4.07 -21.38
N ASN A 74 -20.94 4.04 -20.59
CA ASN A 74 -21.44 5.23 -19.92
C ASN A 74 -20.66 5.47 -18.62
N LEU A 75 -19.62 6.30 -18.68
CA LEU A 75 -18.79 6.63 -17.51
C LEU A 75 -19.51 7.47 -16.44
N ASN A 76 -20.70 7.99 -16.72
CA ASN A 76 -21.50 8.71 -15.73
C ASN A 76 -22.44 7.79 -14.94
N ASP A 77 -22.46 6.49 -15.26
CA ASP A 77 -23.28 5.51 -14.56
C ASP A 77 -22.67 5.11 -13.20
N SER A 78 -23.39 4.30 -12.42
CA SER A 78 -22.88 3.72 -11.20
C SER A 78 -21.67 2.81 -11.48
N ILE A 79 -20.75 2.73 -10.52
CA ILE A 79 -19.56 1.85 -10.58
C ILE A 79 -19.95 0.40 -10.92
N GLU A 80 -21.05 -0.10 -10.36
CA GLU A 80 -21.51 -1.46 -10.59
C GLU A 80 -21.97 -1.67 -12.04
N ASN A 81 -22.71 -0.71 -12.60
CA ASN A 81 -23.15 -0.75 -14.00
C ASN A 81 -21.96 -0.61 -14.96
N ILE A 82 -20.99 0.25 -14.66
CA ILE A 82 -19.75 0.37 -15.44
C ILE A 82 -19.01 -0.98 -15.44
N LYS A 83 -18.87 -1.62 -14.28
CA LYS A 83 -18.23 -2.94 -14.17
C LYS A 83 -18.95 -4.00 -15.01
N LYS A 84 -20.29 -4.03 -14.97
CA LYS A 84 -21.11 -4.93 -15.78
C LYS A 84 -20.91 -4.69 -17.28
N GLN A 85 -20.89 -3.43 -17.73
CA GLN A 85 -20.63 -3.07 -19.12
C GLN A 85 -19.24 -3.53 -19.60
N ILE A 86 -18.18 -3.23 -18.83
CA ILE A 86 -16.81 -3.66 -19.17
C ILE A 86 -16.73 -5.19 -19.23
N SER A 87 -17.33 -5.88 -18.26
CA SER A 87 -17.30 -7.35 -18.20
C SER A 87 -17.99 -7.97 -19.42
N ALA A 88 -19.16 -7.48 -19.81
CA ALA A 88 -19.87 -7.97 -20.99
C ALA A 88 -19.07 -7.79 -22.30
N GLU A 89 -18.40 -6.64 -22.47
CA GLU A 89 -17.53 -6.39 -23.61
C GLU A 89 -16.29 -7.31 -23.60
N MET A 90 -15.74 -7.58 -22.41
CA MET A 90 -14.63 -8.52 -22.21
C MET A 90 -15.03 -9.95 -22.58
N ASP A 91 -16.18 -10.42 -22.10
CA ASP A 91 -16.71 -11.76 -22.38
C ASP A 91 -16.96 -11.95 -23.88
N SER A 92 -17.65 -10.99 -24.51
CA SER A 92 -17.87 -10.97 -25.97
C SER A 92 -16.56 -10.98 -26.76
N PHE A 93 -15.52 -10.29 -26.27
CA PHE A 93 -14.21 -10.31 -26.91
C PHE A 93 -13.55 -11.70 -26.78
N ILE A 94 -13.59 -12.30 -25.59
CA ILE A 94 -13.00 -13.62 -25.34
C ILE A 94 -13.72 -14.68 -26.17
N GLU A 95 -15.04 -14.67 -26.25
CA GLU A 95 -15.83 -15.60 -27.08
C GLU A 95 -15.43 -15.52 -28.56
N ARG A 96 -15.19 -14.32 -29.09
CA ARG A 96 -14.82 -14.11 -30.50
C ARG A 96 -13.37 -14.47 -30.82
N ASN A 97 -12.45 -14.26 -29.88
CA ASN A 97 -11.01 -14.35 -30.15
C ASN A 97 -10.33 -15.54 -29.45
N ASN A 98 -11.04 -16.23 -28.54
CA ASN A 98 -10.53 -17.30 -27.68
C ASN A 98 -9.27 -16.90 -26.87
N ILE A 99 -9.13 -15.62 -26.53
CA ILE A 99 -8.01 -15.07 -25.77
C ILE A 99 -8.43 -13.77 -25.08
N LYS A 100 -7.82 -13.45 -23.93
CA LYS A 100 -7.99 -12.14 -23.30
C LYS A 100 -7.28 -11.04 -24.11
N PRO A 101 -7.85 -9.82 -24.18
CA PRO A 101 -7.17 -8.69 -24.81
C PRO A 101 -5.96 -8.29 -23.99
N LYS A 102 -4.90 -7.80 -24.63
CA LYS A 102 -3.74 -7.20 -23.95
C LYS A 102 -3.74 -5.68 -24.03
N ILE A 103 -4.66 -5.13 -24.80
CA ILE A 103 -4.75 -3.73 -25.18
C ILE A 103 -6.23 -3.36 -25.16
N VAL A 104 -6.57 -2.26 -24.52
CA VAL A 104 -7.93 -1.75 -24.36
C VAL A 104 -7.94 -0.31 -24.84
N PHE A 105 -8.82 -0.02 -25.79
CA PHE A 105 -9.07 1.33 -26.29
C PHE A 105 -10.28 1.91 -25.59
N LEU A 106 -10.08 3.08 -24.99
CA LEU A 106 -11.11 3.85 -24.32
C LEU A 106 -11.38 5.09 -25.17
N LYS A 107 -12.55 5.12 -25.81
CA LYS A 107 -12.94 6.20 -26.73
C LYS A 107 -12.83 7.56 -26.04
N ASN A 108 -12.26 8.55 -26.75
CA ASN A 108 -11.96 9.89 -26.24
C ASN A 108 -10.99 9.99 -25.06
N ILE A 109 -10.41 8.88 -24.59
CA ILE A 109 -9.60 8.87 -23.37
C ILE A 109 -8.18 8.38 -23.63
N GLY A 110 -8.01 7.26 -24.33
CA GLY A 110 -6.68 6.75 -24.66
C GLY A 110 -6.59 5.23 -24.68
N ILE A 111 -5.39 4.73 -24.43
CA ILE A 111 -5.04 3.32 -24.53
C ILE A 111 -4.53 2.82 -23.19
N VAL A 112 -5.05 1.67 -22.77
CA VAL A 112 -4.56 0.89 -21.64
C VAL A 112 -3.96 -0.41 -22.17
N TYR A 113 -2.80 -0.81 -21.68
CA TYR A 113 -2.19 -2.07 -22.09
C TYR A 113 -1.41 -2.75 -20.97
N VAL A 114 -1.33 -4.07 -21.04
CA VAL A 114 -0.57 -4.90 -20.11
C VAL A 114 0.93 -4.75 -20.40
N ASP A 115 1.71 -4.38 -19.39
CA ASP A 115 3.17 -4.31 -19.51
C ASP A 115 3.75 -5.73 -19.55
N ASN A 116 4.44 -6.07 -20.65
CA ASN A 116 5.06 -7.38 -20.81
C ASN A 116 6.46 -7.36 -20.20
N LEU A 117 6.52 -7.55 -18.88
CA LEU A 117 7.76 -7.65 -18.12
C LEU A 117 8.23 -9.12 -18.07
N PRO A 118 9.54 -9.39 -18.18
CA PRO A 118 10.05 -10.75 -18.07
C PRO A 118 9.82 -11.31 -16.66
N ASP A 119 9.49 -12.59 -16.57
CA ASP A 119 9.40 -13.28 -15.28
C ASP A 119 10.77 -13.32 -14.60
N THR A 120 10.81 -12.87 -13.35
CA THR A 120 12.01 -12.78 -12.52
C THR A 120 12.05 -13.87 -11.45
N GLY A 121 10.96 -14.62 -11.26
CA GLY A 121 10.80 -15.60 -10.18
C GLY A 121 10.74 -14.98 -8.78
N LEU A 122 10.68 -13.65 -8.67
CA LEU A 122 10.54 -12.96 -7.39
C LEU A 122 9.10 -13.06 -6.87
N PRO A 123 8.90 -13.26 -5.55
CA PRO A 123 7.61 -13.68 -5.01
C PRO A 123 6.52 -12.62 -5.06
N LEU A 124 6.86 -11.33 -5.18
CA LEU A 124 5.91 -10.21 -5.28
C LEU A 124 6.03 -9.50 -6.62
N GLN A 125 6.44 -10.21 -7.67
CA GLN A 125 6.60 -9.63 -8.99
C GLN A 125 5.26 -9.08 -9.51
N ASN A 126 5.31 -7.87 -10.09
CA ASN A 126 4.15 -7.15 -10.66
C ASN A 126 3.05 -6.79 -9.66
N GLU A 127 3.26 -7.04 -8.37
CA GLU A 127 2.41 -6.51 -7.31
C GLU A 127 2.75 -5.05 -7.04
N VAL A 128 1.73 -4.29 -6.68
CA VAL A 128 1.81 -2.87 -6.38
C VAL A 128 1.47 -2.65 -4.91
N ALA A 129 2.41 -2.06 -4.15
CA ALA A 129 2.20 -1.69 -2.75
C ALA A 129 2.14 -0.18 -2.54
N ILE A 130 1.25 0.25 -1.65
CA ILE A 130 1.24 1.59 -1.06
C ILE A 130 1.74 1.48 0.37
N VAL A 131 2.73 2.30 0.75
CA VAL A 131 3.24 2.38 2.13
C VAL A 131 3.03 3.79 2.66
N THR A 132 2.19 3.94 3.70
CA THR A 132 1.95 5.24 4.37
C THR A 132 3.03 5.55 5.41
N GLY A 133 3.41 6.81 5.57
CA GLY A 133 4.50 7.19 6.48
C GLY A 133 5.84 6.56 6.08
N ALA A 134 6.05 6.40 4.77
CA ALA A 134 7.20 5.69 4.21
C ALA A 134 8.53 6.36 4.56
N ALA A 135 8.57 7.67 4.80
CA ALA A 135 9.79 8.42 5.11
C ALA A 135 10.20 8.35 6.59
N GLY A 136 9.54 7.52 7.39
CA GLY A 136 9.98 7.09 8.72
C GLY A 136 10.75 5.77 8.69
N ALA A 137 11.52 5.50 9.75
CA ALA A 137 12.40 4.32 9.83
C ALA A 137 11.73 2.97 9.51
N ILE A 138 10.53 2.71 10.05
CA ILE A 138 9.82 1.45 9.77
C ILE A 138 9.36 1.41 8.31
N GLY A 139 8.75 2.50 7.83
CA GLY A 139 8.23 2.62 6.47
C GLY A 139 9.33 2.42 5.43
N SER A 140 10.50 3.03 5.60
CA SER A 140 11.62 2.91 4.66
C SER A 140 12.14 1.47 4.59
N GLY A 141 12.24 0.79 5.73
CA GLY A 141 12.65 -0.62 5.77
C GLY A 141 11.64 -1.55 5.11
N ILE A 142 10.34 -1.29 5.27
CA ILE A 142 9.27 -2.04 4.59
C ILE A 142 9.34 -1.82 3.07
N CYS A 143 9.45 -0.57 2.60
CA CYS A 143 9.61 -0.26 1.18
C CYS A 143 10.81 -1.02 0.59
N ARG A 144 11.95 -1.02 1.29
CA ARG A 144 13.15 -1.75 0.86
C ARG A 144 12.90 -3.25 0.74
N GLY A 145 12.32 -3.86 1.78
CA GLY A 145 12.02 -5.29 1.79
C GLY A 145 11.08 -5.71 0.67
N LEU A 146 10.03 -4.93 0.39
CA LEU A 146 9.10 -5.21 -0.71
C LEU A 146 9.76 -5.04 -2.09
N LEU A 147 10.60 -4.01 -2.30
CA LEU A 147 11.33 -3.82 -3.56
C LEU A 147 12.29 -4.99 -3.86
N GLU A 148 13.00 -5.48 -2.86
CA GLU A 148 13.87 -6.65 -2.98
C GLU A 148 13.11 -7.92 -3.41
N LYS A 149 11.79 -7.97 -3.20
CA LYS A 149 10.91 -9.09 -3.55
C LYS A 149 10.14 -8.90 -4.86
N GLY A 150 10.48 -7.88 -5.66
CA GLY A 150 9.92 -7.69 -7.00
C GLY A 150 8.74 -6.72 -7.08
N CYS A 151 8.27 -6.21 -5.93
CA CYS A 151 7.10 -5.33 -5.85
C CYS A 151 7.38 -3.93 -6.43
N TYR A 152 6.32 -3.26 -6.90
CA TYR A 152 6.27 -1.85 -7.26
C TYR A 152 5.74 -1.05 -6.06
N ILE A 153 6.42 0.01 -5.65
CA ILE A 153 6.15 0.72 -4.40
C ILE A 153 5.80 2.18 -4.64
N ALA A 154 4.62 2.58 -4.21
CA ALA A 154 4.31 3.98 -3.93
C ALA A 154 4.68 4.27 -2.48
N ALA A 155 5.83 4.91 -2.29
CA ALA A 155 6.22 5.44 -0.99
C ALA A 155 5.40 6.71 -0.75
N THR A 156 4.63 6.75 0.34
CA THR A 156 3.74 7.88 0.62
C THR A 156 4.02 8.46 1.99
N ASP A 157 4.05 9.78 2.07
CA ASP A 157 4.25 10.57 3.28
C ASP A 157 3.78 12.01 3.01
N LEU A 158 3.85 12.88 4.01
CA LEU A 158 3.72 14.31 3.75
C LEU A 158 4.76 14.76 2.70
N PRO A 159 4.38 15.62 1.75
CA PRO A 159 5.29 16.06 0.70
C PRO A 159 6.50 16.80 1.30
N GLY A 160 7.69 16.52 0.77
CA GLY A 160 8.91 17.22 1.15
C GLY A 160 10.16 16.36 1.08
N GLU A 161 11.26 16.96 1.54
CA GLU A 161 12.62 16.46 1.33
C GLU A 161 12.86 15.03 1.87
N ARG A 162 12.19 14.64 2.96
CA ARG A 162 12.31 13.29 3.53
C ARG A 162 11.81 12.23 2.55
N LEU A 163 10.66 12.46 1.92
CA LEU A 163 10.08 11.54 0.93
C LEU A 163 10.93 11.50 -0.34
N ASP A 164 11.36 12.66 -0.83
CA ASP A 164 12.20 12.75 -2.03
C ASP A 164 13.53 12.01 -1.87
N LYS A 165 14.20 12.21 -0.73
CA LYS A 165 15.46 11.51 -0.39
C LYS A 165 15.27 10.00 -0.35
N LEU A 166 14.19 9.52 0.28
CA LEU A 166 13.88 8.09 0.33
C LEU A 166 13.72 7.50 -1.07
N VAL A 167 12.97 8.17 -1.94
CA VAL A 167 12.73 7.70 -3.31
C VAL A 167 14.03 7.66 -4.10
N VAL A 168 14.87 8.70 -4.00
CA VAL A 168 16.20 8.72 -4.64
C VAL A 168 17.08 7.56 -4.15
N GLU A 169 17.05 7.27 -2.86
CA GLU A 169 17.81 6.17 -2.29
C GLU A 169 17.33 4.82 -2.82
N LEU A 170 16.02 4.57 -2.76
CA LEU A 170 15.45 3.27 -3.13
C LEU A 170 15.41 3.02 -4.64
N LYS A 171 15.46 4.07 -5.47
CA LYS A 171 15.70 3.93 -6.92
C LYS A 171 17.03 3.24 -7.25
N LYS A 172 18.00 3.23 -6.33
CA LYS A 172 19.25 2.48 -6.48
C LYS A 172 19.05 0.96 -6.40
N ILE A 173 17.97 0.51 -5.75
CA ILE A 173 17.60 -0.91 -5.66
C ILE A 173 16.76 -1.32 -6.87
N ALA A 174 15.76 -0.51 -7.20
CA ALA A 174 14.88 -0.79 -8.34
C ALA A 174 14.34 0.52 -8.93
N LYS A 175 14.99 0.98 -10.00
CA LYS A 175 14.79 2.29 -10.61
C LYS A 175 13.33 2.59 -10.97
N ASP A 176 12.68 1.68 -11.69
CA ASP A 176 11.35 1.93 -12.28
C ASP A 176 10.20 1.34 -11.43
N ARG A 177 10.53 0.81 -10.25
CA ARG A 177 9.58 0.17 -9.33
C ARG A 177 9.29 1.00 -8.09
N ILE A 178 9.73 2.26 -8.02
CA ILE A 178 9.37 3.15 -6.90
C ILE A 178 9.02 4.56 -7.37
N ILE A 179 7.93 5.09 -6.82
CA ILE A 179 7.52 6.49 -6.91
C ILE A 179 7.28 7.06 -5.51
N GLY A 180 7.44 8.37 -5.36
CA GLY A 180 7.00 9.10 -4.17
C GLY A 180 5.66 9.77 -4.44
N VAL A 181 4.71 9.63 -3.53
CA VAL A 181 3.38 10.27 -3.63
C VAL A 181 3.14 11.07 -2.36
N GLY A 182 3.02 12.40 -2.49
CA GLY A 182 2.67 13.27 -1.38
C GLY A 182 1.24 12.99 -0.92
N MET A 183 1.08 12.53 0.32
CA MET A 183 -0.21 12.06 0.84
C MET A 183 -0.35 12.40 2.33
N ASP A 184 -1.30 13.26 2.65
CA ASP A 184 -1.75 13.51 4.03
C ASP A 184 -2.89 12.54 4.36
N ILE A 185 -2.59 11.57 5.23
CA ILE A 185 -3.58 10.56 5.63
C ILE A 185 -4.76 11.14 6.40
N THR A 186 -4.71 12.39 6.86
CA THR A 186 -5.81 13.05 7.55
C THR A 186 -6.79 13.77 6.63
N SER A 187 -6.54 13.73 5.32
CA SER A 187 -7.35 14.39 4.30
C SER A 187 -7.95 13.37 3.33
N THR A 188 -9.29 13.33 3.25
CA THR A 188 -10.02 12.46 2.31
C THR A 188 -9.61 12.70 0.86
N ASP A 189 -9.46 13.97 0.47
CA ASP A 189 -9.08 14.34 -0.90
C ASP A 189 -7.63 13.97 -1.18
N SER A 190 -6.73 14.16 -0.21
CA SER A 190 -5.34 13.76 -0.37
C SER A 190 -5.20 12.25 -0.54
N MET A 191 -5.95 11.47 0.24
CA MET A 191 -5.97 10.01 0.15
C MET A 191 -6.49 9.53 -1.21
N ALA A 192 -7.64 10.04 -1.65
CA ALA A 192 -8.21 9.69 -2.94
C ALA A 192 -7.27 10.07 -4.10
N ASN A 193 -6.67 11.27 -4.07
CA ASN A 193 -5.74 11.73 -5.10
C ASN A 193 -4.46 10.88 -5.14
N GLY A 194 -3.91 10.52 -3.98
CA GLY A 194 -2.69 9.71 -3.96
C GLY A 194 -2.93 8.27 -4.42
N PHE A 195 -4.06 7.64 -4.08
CA PHE A 195 -4.44 6.34 -4.66
C PHE A 195 -4.63 6.45 -6.18
N ASN A 196 -5.28 7.51 -6.65
CA ASN A 196 -5.47 7.77 -8.08
C ASN A 196 -4.14 7.88 -8.84
N GLU A 197 -3.11 8.49 -8.24
CA GLU A 197 -1.77 8.58 -8.84
C GLU A 197 -1.12 7.20 -9.00
N VAL A 198 -1.26 6.34 -8.00
CA VAL A 198 -0.75 4.96 -8.05
C VAL A 198 -1.48 4.14 -9.11
N ILE A 199 -2.81 4.24 -9.15
CA ILE A 199 -3.65 3.58 -10.14
C ILE A 199 -3.33 4.07 -11.56
N LYS A 200 -3.10 5.37 -11.74
CA LYS A 200 -2.65 5.92 -13.03
C LYS A 200 -1.34 5.28 -13.51
N THR A 201 -0.44 5.01 -12.57
CA THR A 201 0.93 4.60 -12.87
C THR A 201 1.03 3.11 -13.18
N TRP A 202 0.27 2.28 -12.46
CA TRP A 202 0.38 0.81 -12.54
C TRP A 202 -0.95 0.06 -12.71
N GLY A 203 -2.07 0.78 -12.81
CA GLY A 203 -3.40 0.24 -13.05
C GLY A 203 -4.18 -0.16 -11.81
N GLY A 204 -3.55 -0.21 -10.63
CA GLY A 204 -4.20 -0.67 -9.41
C GLY A 204 -3.23 -0.78 -8.24
N VAL A 205 -3.68 -1.45 -7.18
CA VAL A 205 -2.94 -1.73 -5.95
C VAL A 205 -3.24 -3.17 -5.52
N ASP A 206 -2.27 -3.85 -4.91
CA ASP A 206 -2.41 -5.22 -4.39
C ASP A 206 -2.14 -5.26 -2.88
N ILE A 207 -1.17 -4.46 -2.42
CA ILE A 207 -0.73 -4.41 -1.03
C ILE A 207 -0.91 -3.00 -0.47
N VAL A 208 -1.45 -2.86 0.74
CA VAL A 208 -1.48 -1.58 1.47
C VAL A 208 -0.92 -1.73 2.86
N ILE A 209 0.10 -0.92 3.16
CA ILE A 209 0.72 -0.87 4.48
C ILE A 209 0.27 0.41 5.20
N ALA A 210 -0.63 0.25 6.17
CA ALA A 210 -1.07 1.32 7.06
C ALA A 210 -0.03 1.51 8.18
N ASN A 211 1.02 2.27 7.88
CA ASN A 211 2.18 2.47 8.75
C ASN A 211 2.25 3.86 9.38
N ALA A 212 1.69 4.89 8.74
CA ALA A 212 1.73 6.25 9.26
C ALA A 212 1.16 6.37 10.68
N GLY A 213 1.78 7.23 11.48
CA GLY A 213 1.36 7.52 12.85
C GLY A 213 2.32 8.45 13.56
N ILE A 214 1.82 9.14 14.58
CA ILE A 214 2.59 10.10 15.37
C ILE A 214 2.50 9.77 16.88
N PRO A 215 3.55 10.09 17.67
CA PRO A 215 3.56 9.91 19.12
C PRO A 215 3.15 11.17 19.89
N LEU A 216 2.68 10.96 21.13
CA LEU A 216 2.52 11.99 22.14
C LEU A 216 3.00 11.45 23.50
N ILE A 217 3.83 12.24 24.18
CA ILE A 217 4.22 12.00 25.57
C ILE A 217 3.46 13.01 26.43
N ALA A 218 2.63 12.52 27.31
CA ALA A 218 1.91 13.32 28.31
C ALA A 218 1.38 12.39 29.40
N SER A 219 1.45 12.82 30.67
CA SER A 219 0.66 12.20 31.73
C SER A 219 -0.82 12.58 31.57
N LEU A 220 -1.72 11.89 32.28
CA LEU A 220 -3.16 12.13 32.15
C LEU A 220 -3.58 13.52 32.64
N ASP A 221 -2.93 14.02 33.69
CA ASP A 221 -3.14 15.32 34.31
C ASP A 221 -2.52 16.50 33.53
N GLU A 222 -1.58 16.23 32.63
CA GLU A 222 -0.91 17.24 31.79
C GLU A 222 -1.38 17.20 30.32
N MET A 223 -2.26 16.26 29.96
CA MET A 223 -2.64 16.05 28.57
C MET A 223 -3.56 17.14 28.06
N SER A 224 -3.09 17.89 27.06
CA SER A 224 -3.94 18.79 26.29
C SER A 224 -4.92 18.00 25.42
N LEU A 225 -6.20 18.37 25.50
CA LEU A 225 -7.24 17.80 24.64
C LEU A 225 -6.96 18.08 23.15
N ASP A 226 -6.38 19.24 22.82
CA ASP A 226 -6.08 19.59 21.44
C ASP A 226 -4.93 18.75 20.87
N ASP A 227 -3.93 18.42 21.69
CA ASP A 227 -2.86 17.51 21.27
C ASP A 227 -3.36 16.07 21.16
N PHE A 228 -4.28 15.65 22.03
CA PHE A 228 -4.97 14.37 21.89
C PHE A 228 -5.76 14.30 20.58
N ARG A 229 -6.54 15.32 20.24
CA ARG A 229 -7.31 15.40 18.99
C ARG A 229 -6.43 15.34 17.74
N LYS A 230 -5.25 15.98 17.75
CA LYS A 230 -4.27 15.84 16.66
C LYS A 230 -3.81 14.40 16.51
N LEU A 231 -3.60 13.70 17.63
CA LEU A 231 -3.21 12.30 17.65
C LEU A 231 -4.31 11.40 17.10
N GLU A 232 -5.56 11.62 17.48
CA GLU A 232 -6.72 10.90 16.96
C GLU A 232 -6.86 11.08 15.45
N LYS A 233 -6.76 12.33 14.97
CA LYS A 233 -6.86 12.65 13.55
C LYS A 233 -5.84 11.89 12.70
N VAL A 234 -4.59 11.75 13.17
CA VAL A 234 -3.58 10.99 12.43
C VAL A 234 -3.73 9.48 12.65
N ASN A 235 -3.70 9.03 13.90
CA ASN A 235 -3.57 7.60 14.22
C ASN A 235 -4.89 6.84 14.01
N ILE A 236 -6.04 7.45 14.25
CA ILE A 236 -7.36 6.82 14.12
C ILE A 236 -7.97 7.15 12.76
N GLU A 237 -8.30 8.42 12.52
CA GLU A 237 -8.99 8.82 11.29
C GLU A 237 -8.12 8.51 10.05
N GLY A 238 -6.82 8.80 10.10
CA GLY A 238 -5.95 8.48 8.98
C GLY A 238 -5.77 6.99 8.72
N THR A 239 -5.79 6.15 9.77
CA THR A 239 -5.85 4.68 9.58
C THR A 239 -7.18 4.27 8.96
N LEU A 240 -8.30 4.81 9.44
CA LEU A 240 -9.63 4.54 8.89
C LEU A 240 -9.70 4.91 7.40
N LEU A 241 -9.21 6.10 7.02
CA LEU A 241 -9.17 6.54 5.63
C LEU A 241 -8.29 5.64 4.76
N THR A 242 -7.14 5.21 5.29
CA THR A 242 -6.26 4.25 4.60
C THR A 242 -6.97 2.92 4.34
N LEU A 243 -7.62 2.34 5.36
CA LEU A 243 -8.38 1.10 5.23
C LEU A 243 -9.56 1.26 4.28
N SER A 244 -10.26 2.39 4.33
CA SER A 244 -11.40 2.67 3.46
C SER A 244 -10.99 2.78 1.99
N GLU A 245 -9.92 3.51 1.66
CA GLU A 245 -9.44 3.62 0.28
C GLU A 245 -8.86 2.30 -0.23
N ALA A 246 -8.12 1.57 0.61
CA ALA A 246 -7.64 0.23 0.28
C ALA A 246 -8.80 -0.72 -0.05
N SER A 247 -9.82 -0.78 0.81
CA SER A 247 -11.01 -1.62 0.61
C SER A 247 -11.71 -1.30 -0.71
N ARG A 248 -11.97 -0.01 -0.99
CA ARG A 248 -12.63 0.42 -2.24
C ARG A 248 -11.86 -0.06 -3.45
N ASN A 249 -10.56 0.20 -3.52
CA ASN A 249 -9.76 -0.10 -4.71
C ASN A 249 -9.52 -1.60 -4.90
N LEU A 250 -9.24 -2.35 -3.83
CA LEU A 250 -9.07 -3.80 -3.90
C LEU A 250 -10.36 -4.52 -4.31
N ARG A 251 -11.53 -4.09 -3.79
CA ARG A 251 -12.84 -4.63 -4.18
C ARG A 251 -13.22 -4.29 -5.62
N LEU A 252 -12.90 -3.07 -6.07
CA LEU A 252 -13.09 -2.67 -7.47
C LEU A 252 -12.33 -3.60 -8.41
N GLN A 253 -11.07 -3.87 -8.08
CA GLN A 253 -10.19 -4.75 -8.83
C GLN A 253 -10.66 -6.21 -8.78
N GLY A 254 -11.08 -6.71 -7.62
CA GLY A 254 -11.72 -8.03 -7.50
C GLY A 254 -10.78 -9.22 -7.70
N ILE A 255 -9.50 -9.06 -7.37
CA ILE A 255 -8.48 -10.12 -7.44
C ILE A 255 -7.88 -10.48 -6.08
N GLY A 256 -8.55 -10.08 -4.99
CA GLY A 256 -8.02 -10.16 -3.63
C GLY A 256 -7.05 -9.01 -3.32
N GLY A 257 -6.29 -9.19 -2.23
CA GLY A 257 -5.22 -8.28 -1.84
C GLY A 257 -4.77 -8.48 -0.40
N ASP A 258 -3.84 -7.63 0.05
CA ASP A 258 -3.27 -7.72 1.38
C ASP A 258 -3.12 -6.34 2.03
N ILE A 259 -3.64 -6.20 3.23
CA ILE A 259 -3.48 -5.01 4.05
C ILE A 259 -2.71 -5.39 5.30
N VAL A 260 -1.66 -4.63 5.63
CA VAL A 260 -0.92 -4.79 6.88
C VAL A 260 -0.94 -3.48 7.66
N VAL A 261 -1.52 -3.52 8.86
CA VAL A 261 -1.53 -2.40 9.78
C VAL A 261 -0.31 -2.51 10.69
N ILE A 262 0.56 -1.50 10.66
CA ILE A 262 1.67 -1.43 11.62
C ILE A 262 1.10 -0.92 12.94
N SER A 263 0.87 -1.87 13.83
CA SER A 263 0.44 -1.67 15.19
C SER A 263 1.63 -1.31 16.09
N THR A 264 1.62 -1.75 17.34
CA THR A 264 2.70 -1.50 18.31
C THR A 264 2.54 -2.45 19.49
N LYS A 265 3.65 -2.77 20.16
CA LYS A 265 3.59 -3.46 21.46
C LYS A 265 2.69 -2.76 22.47
N ASN A 266 2.49 -1.43 22.37
CA ASN A 266 1.68 -0.67 23.33
C ASN A 266 0.19 -1.02 23.30
N VAL A 267 -0.30 -1.70 22.27
CA VAL A 267 -1.66 -2.24 22.27
C VAL A 267 -1.82 -3.31 23.36
N PHE A 268 -0.80 -4.15 23.53
CA PHE A 268 -0.80 -5.24 24.52
C PHE A 268 -0.19 -4.82 25.85
N ALA A 269 0.85 -3.98 25.82
CA ALA A 269 1.59 -3.51 26.99
C ALA A 269 1.82 -2.00 26.93
N PRO A 270 0.82 -1.18 27.30
CA PRO A 270 0.96 0.27 27.32
C PRO A 270 1.97 0.73 28.38
N GLY A 271 2.53 1.92 28.19
CA GLY A 271 3.48 2.52 29.13
C GLY A 271 2.96 3.83 29.74
N ALA A 272 3.34 4.10 30.99
CA ALA A 272 3.07 5.38 31.64
C ALA A 272 3.56 6.57 30.78
N ARG A 273 2.76 7.63 30.78
CA ARG A 273 2.92 8.86 29.97
C ARG A 273 2.84 8.67 28.46
N PHE A 274 2.35 7.50 28.02
CA PHE A 274 2.14 7.17 26.61
C PHE A 274 0.69 6.72 26.35
N GLY A 275 -0.23 7.11 27.24
CA GLY A 275 -1.63 6.70 27.23
C GLY A 275 -2.36 7.11 25.96
N ALA A 276 -2.25 8.38 25.55
CA ALA A 276 -2.84 8.89 24.32
C ALA A 276 -2.43 8.08 23.08
N TYR A 277 -1.11 7.87 22.91
CA TYR A 277 -0.59 7.06 21.81
C TYR A 277 -1.08 5.62 21.88
N SER A 278 -1.07 5.01 23.06
CA SER A 278 -1.51 3.63 23.25
C SER A 278 -2.99 3.48 22.92
N ALA A 279 -3.85 4.39 23.39
CA ALA A 279 -5.29 4.38 23.12
C ALA A 279 -5.57 4.55 21.62
N THR A 280 -4.97 5.55 20.98
CA THR A 280 -5.17 5.80 19.54
C THR A 280 -4.64 4.66 18.66
N LYS A 281 -3.50 4.05 19.00
CA LYS A 281 -3.00 2.86 18.27
C LYS A 281 -3.80 1.59 18.57
N ALA A 282 -4.42 1.46 19.74
CA ALA A 282 -5.37 0.38 20.02
C ALA A 282 -6.63 0.52 19.17
N ALA A 283 -7.16 1.74 19.01
CA ALA A 283 -8.26 2.00 18.08
C ALA A 283 -7.88 1.67 16.63
N ALA A 284 -6.71 2.11 16.16
CA ALA A 284 -6.19 1.77 14.82
C ALA A 284 -6.03 0.26 14.60
N HIS A 285 -5.52 -0.45 15.62
CA HIS A 285 -5.41 -1.91 15.60
C HIS A 285 -6.79 -2.57 15.49
N GLN A 286 -7.77 -2.09 16.27
CA GLN A 286 -9.12 -2.63 16.25
C GLN A 286 -9.82 -2.38 14.91
N LEU A 287 -9.59 -1.23 14.27
CA LEU A 287 -10.05 -0.98 12.89
C LEU A 287 -9.47 -2.00 11.91
N GLY A 288 -8.19 -2.36 12.05
CA GLY A 288 -7.57 -3.45 11.26
C GLY A 288 -8.26 -4.81 11.46
N ARG A 289 -8.62 -5.15 12.71
CA ARG A 289 -9.37 -6.38 13.02
C ARG A 289 -10.76 -6.37 12.41
N ILE A 290 -11.48 -5.25 12.48
CA ILE A 290 -12.79 -5.10 11.84
C ILE A 290 -12.66 -5.27 10.31
N ALA A 291 -11.68 -4.61 9.70
CA ALA A 291 -11.41 -4.75 8.27
C ALA A 291 -11.08 -6.20 7.88
N SER A 292 -10.41 -6.99 8.74
CA SER A 292 -10.19 -8.42 8.45
C SER A 292 -11.47 -9.23 8.35
N LEU A 293 -12.52 -8.86 9.10
CA LEU A 293 -13.81 -9.54 9.09
C LEU A 293 -14.62 -9.13 7.87
N GLU A 294 -14.65 -7.83 7.57
CA GLU A 294 -15.44 -7.26 6.46
C GLU A 294 -14.85 -7.58 5.08
N LEU A 295 -13.54 -7.80 4.98
CA LEU A 295 -12.87 -7.93 3.69
C LEU A 295 -12.54 -9.39 3.31
N ALA A 296 -12.70 -10.34 4.24
CA ALA A 296 -12.38 -11.74 4.02
C ALA A 296 -13.16 -12.37 2.84
N GLU A 297 -14.44 -12.02 2.66
CA GLU A 297 -15.25 -12.54 1.55
C GLU A 297 -14.72 -12.15 0.16
N PHE A 298 -13.89 -11.10 0.09
CA PHE A 298 -13.28 -10.60 -1.14
C PHE A 298 -11.85 -11.11 -1.37
N ASP A 299 -11.39 -12.10 -0.60
CA ASP A 299 -10.00 -12.58 -0.61
C ASP A 299 -8.96 -11.49 -0.29
N ILE A 300 -9.38 -10.49 0.49
CA ILE A 300 -8.52 -9.42 1.00
C ILE A 300 -8.19 -9.73 2.45
N ARG A 301 -6.92 -10.01 2.73
CA ARG A 301 -6.47 -10.34 4.09
C ARG A 301 -6.01 -9.06 4.78
N VAL A 302 -6.33 -8.92 6.06
CA VAL A 302 -5.89 -7.79 6.88
C VAL A 302 -5.22 -8.32 8.12
N ASN A 303 -3.94 -7.98 8.31
CA ASN A 303 -3.15 -8.44 9.44
C ASN A 303 -2.41 -7.28 10.12
N MET A 304 -1.89 -7.53 11.31
CA MET A 304 -1.19 -6.54 12.11
C MET A 304 0.25 -6.98 12.38
N VAL A 305 1.17 -6.01 12.38
CA VAL A 305 2.54 -6.21 12.88
C VAL A 305 2.76 -5.28 14.06
N ALA A 306 3.19 -5.83 15.21
CA ALA A 306 3.33 -5.09 16.46
C ALA A 306 4.82 -4.94 16.86
N PRO A 307 5.52 -3.93 16.33
CA PRO A 307 6.92 -3.70 16.68
C PRO A 307 7.12 -3.06 18.05
N ASP A 308 8.31 -3.28 18.63
CA ASP A 308 8.88 -2.48 19.72
C ASP A 308 10.24 -1.88 19.30
N ALA A 309 10.59 -0.73 19.87
CA ALA A 309 11.98 -0.25 19.90
C ALA A 309 12.76 -0.22 18.58
N VAL A 310 12.12 0.17 17.47
CA VAL A 310 12.80 0.42 16.18
C VAL A 310 13.30 1.87 16.12
N PHE A 311 14.59 2.07 16.33
CA PHE A 311 15.22 3.40 16.42
C PHE A 311 15.55 4.04 15.07
N SER A 312 15.93 3.24 14.07
CA SER A 312 16.32 3.75 12.75
C SER A 312 16.27 2.66 11.66
N ASP A 313 16.39 3.11 10.40
CA ASP A 313 16.71 2.31 9.22
C ASP A 313 17.81 3.03 8.43
N GLY A 314 19.03 2.49 8.48
CA GLY A 314 20.21 3.21 7.98
C GLY A 314 20.32 4.61 8.61
N ASN A 315 20.32 5.64 7.78
CA ASN A 315 20.38 7.05 8.20
C ASN A 315 19.01 7.65 8.56
N THR A 316 17.92 6.93 8.33
CA THR A 316 16.56 7.40 8.62
C THR A 316 16.25 7.14 10.09
N LYS A 317 16.25 8.20 10.92
CA LYS A 317 15.82 8.12 12.31
C LYS A 317 14.31 7.93 12.44
N SER A 318 13.91 7.23 13.49
CA SER A 318 12.49 7.09 13.84
C SER A 318 11.98 8.39 14.46
N GLY A 319 11.00 9.02 13.81
CA GLY A 319 10.37 10.24 14.36
C GLY A 319 9.75 10.03 15.75
N LEU A 320 9.37 8.78 16.07
CA LEU A 320 8.96 8.42 17.42
C LEU A 320 10.10 8.55 18.42
N TRP A 321 11.25 7.95 18.14
CA TRP A 321 12.41 7.98 19.03
C TRP A 321 13.11 9.34 19.07
N GLU A 322 13.04 10.14 18.00
CA GLU A 322 13.48 11.53 18.02
C GLU A 322 12.69 12.35 19.06
N LYS A 323 11.37 12.12 19.16
CA LYS A 323 10.52 12.83 20.13
C LYS A 323 10.63 12.25 21.55
N ILE A 324 10.66 10.91 21.69
CA ILE A 324 10.59 10.27 23.01
C ILE A 324 11.94 9.92 23.63
N GLY A 325 12.98 9.76 22.82
CA GLY A 325 14.31 9.36 23.26
C GLY A 325 14.90 10.27 24.34
N PRO A 326 14.94 11.61 24.13
CA PRO A 326 15.49 12.55 25.11
C PRO A 326 14.84 12.44 26.49
N ASP A 327 13.51 12.36 26.53
CA ASP A 327 12.75 12.24 27.77
C ASP A 327 13.02 10.90 28.47
N ARG A 328 13.05 9.80 27.70
CA ARG A 328 13.36 8.47 28.22
C ARG A 328 14.78 8.36 28.76
N MET A 329 15.74 9.04 28.15
CA MET A 329 17.12 9.16 28.58
C MET A 329 17.23 9.92 29.91
N LYS A 330 16.64 11.13 29.97
CA LYS A 330 16.62 11.97 31.18
C LYS A 330 16.08 11.21 32.40
N HIS A 331 14.94 10.54 32.25
CA HIS A 331 14.32 9.77 33.34
C HIS A 331 15.11 8.54 33.80
N ARG A 332 16.09 8.09 33.01
CA ARG A 332 16.91 6.91 33.31
C ARG A 332 18.35 7.26 33.65
N GLY A 333 18.72 8.55 33.66
CA GLY A 333 20.11 8.97 33.80
C GLY A 333 21.02 8.46 32.68
N ILE A 334 20.45 8.23 31.48
CA ILE A 334 21.21 7.82 30.29
C ILE A 334 21.56 9.08 29.51
N THR A 335 22.82 9.20 29.09
CA THR A 335 23.30 10.36 28.29
C THR A 335 23.67 10.00 26.85
N ASP A 336 23.62 8.70 26.51
CA ASP A 336 24.02 8.15 25.21
C ASP A 336 22.85 7.38 24.59
N GLU A 337 22.52 7.72 23.34
CA GLU A 337 21.45 7.07 22.57
C GLU A 337 21.73 5.57 22.38
N ASN A 338 23.00 5.15 22.25
CA ASN A 338 23.35 3.73 22.15
C ASN A 338 23.02 2.97 23.43
N LYS A 339 23.32 3.55 24.60
CA LYS A 339 22.94 2.97 25.89
C LYS A 339 21.42 2.92 26.07
N LEU A 340 20.68 3.86 25.49
CA LEU A 340 19.22 3.77 25.43
C LEU A 340 18.79 2.55 24.60
N GLN A 341 19.38 2.34 23.41
CA GLN A 341 19.08 1.18 22.57
C GLN A 341 19.42 -0.14 23.28
N GLU A 342 20.58 -0.23 23.92
CA GLU A 342 21.01 -1.38 24.73
C GLU A 342 20.03 -1.65 25.89
N TYR A 343 19.57 -0.60 26.57
CA TYR A 343 18.53 -0.73 27.58
C TYR A 343 17.27 -1.37 26.99
N TYR A 344 16.72 -0.86 25.88
CA TYR A 344 15.51 -1.43 25.28
C TYR A 344 15.72 -2.87 24.79
N GLN A 345 16.88 -3.18 24.23
CA GLN A 345 17.29 -4.54 23.86
C GLN A 345 17.31 -5.47 25.09
N SER A 346 17.86 -5.00 26.21
CA SER A 346 17.95 -5.80 27.44
C SER A 346 16.59 -6.11 28.08
N ARG A 347 15.51 -5.39 27.72
CA ARG A 347 14.16 -5.64 28.26
C ARG A 347 13.49 -6.86 27.65
N ASN A 348 13.81 -7.19 26.40
CA ASN A 348 13.16 -8.33 25.74
C ASN A 348 13.87 -9.66 26.10
N LEU A 349 13.16 -10.78 25.95
CA LEU A 349 13.66 -12.11 26.36
C LEU A 349 14.86 -12.56 25.54
N LEU A 350 14.86 -12.29 24.23
CA LEU A 350 15.93 -12.69 23.32
C LEU A 350 17.18 -11.81 23.42
N LYS A 351 17.14 -10.71 24.18
CA LYS A 351 18.16 -9.66 24.21
C LYS A 351 18.53 -9.20 22.79
N ALA A 352 17.54 -9.15 21.90
CA ALA A 352 17.74 -8.90 20.48
C ALA A 352 17.45 -7.43 20.13
N LYS A 353 18.27 -6.87 19.25
CA LYS A 353 17.97 -5.58 18.62
C LYS A 353 16.82 -5.75 17.64
N ILE A 354 15.83 -4.87 17.72
CA ILE A 354 14.71 -4.82 16.78
C ILE A 354 15.01 -3.77 15.71
N THR A 355 14.81 -4.13 14.45
CA THR A 355 15.19 -3.30 13.29
C THR A 355 14.01 -3.15 12.34
N ALA A 356 14.06 -2.13 11.48
CA ALA A 356 13.09 -1.98 10.41
C ALA A 356 13.07 -3.19 9.45
N ARG A 357 14.22 -3.86 9.26
CA ARG A 357 14.30 -5.12 8.51
C ARG A 357 13.48 -6.24 9.15
N HIS A 358 13.50 -6.36 10.48
CA HIS A 358 12.67 -7.36 11.16
C HIS A 358 11.18 -7.07 10.96
N VAL A 359 10.78 -5.79 10.99
CA VAL A 359 9.38 -5.41 10.69
C VAL A 359 9.03 -5.72 9.24
N ALA A 360 9.91 -5.40 8.29
CA ALA A 360 9.72 -5.73 6.88
C ALA A 360 9.57 -7.23 6.65
N ASN A 361 10.34 -8.08 7.34
CA ASN A 361 10.21 -9.54 7.25
C ASN A 361 8.84 -10.03 7.75
N ALA A 362 8.30 -9.44 8.82
CA ALA A 362 6.96 -9.78 9.30
C ALA A 362 5.86 -9.33 8.32
N VAL A 363 6.01 -8.16 7.69
CA VAL A 363 5.13 -7.73 6.59
C VAL A 363 5.21 -8.71 5.43
N LEU A 364 6.43 -9.08 5.01
CA LEU A 364 6.67 -10.04 3.93
C LEU A 364 6.03 -11.39 4.21
N PHE A 365 6.12 -11.91 5.43
CA PHE A 365 5.46 -13.15 5.82
C PHE A 365 3.96 -13.12 5.48
N PHE A 366 3.28 -12.02 5.81
CA PHE A 366 1.89 -11.85 5.41
C PHE A 366 1.79 -11.73 3.89
N VAL A 367 2.34 -10.70 3.26
CA VAL A 367 2.01 -10.38 1.86
C VAL A 367 2.49 -11.44 0.84
N THR A 368 3.44 -12.30 1.19
CA THR A 368 3.83 -13.46 0.36
C THR A 368 2.91 -14.68 0.51
N ARG A 369 1.81 -14.52 1.26
CA ARG A 369 0.73 -15.50 1.46
C ARG A 369 1.21 -16.91 1.85
N GLN A 370 2.23 -17.02 2.69
CA GLN A 370 2.80 -18.31 3.12
C GLN A 370 1.86 -19.17 3.99
N THR A 371 0.73 -18.61 4.43
CA THR A 371 -0.27 -19.28 5.26
C THR A 371 -1.63 -18.60 5.07
N PRO A 372 -2.77 -19.33 5.16
CA PRO A 372 -4.12 -18.77 5.02
C PRO A 372 -4.54 -17.99 6.29
N THR A 373 -3.84 -16.89 6.58
CA THR A 373 -4.01 -16.09 7.81
C THR A 373 -4.57 -14.69 7.52
N THR A 374 -5.62 -14.30 8.24
CA THR A 374 -6.18 -12.94 8.32
C THR A 374 -6.58 -12.63 9.77
N GLY A 375 -6.55 -11.37 10.17
CA GLY A 375 -6.88 -10.92 11.53
C GLY A 375 -5.79 -11.20 12.58
N ALA A 376 -4.64 -11.72 12.18
CA ALA A 376 -3.56 -12.08 13.09
C ALA A 376 -2.65 -10.87 13.41
N THR A 377 -2.02 -10.91 14.58
CA THR A 377 -0.96 -9.97 14.94
C THR A 377 0.35 -10.70 15.13
N ILE A 378 1.41 -10.26 14.44
CA ILE A 378 2.76 -10.77 14.67
C ILE A 378 3.55 -9.76 15.53
N PRO A 379 4.02 -10.15 16.73
CA PRO A 379 4.92 -9.30 17.50
C PRO A 379 6.32 -9.28 16.87
N VAL A 380 6.91 -8.09 16.83
CA VAL A 380 8.30 -7.87 16.41
C VAL A 380 9.00 -7.12 17.54
N ASP A 381 9.22 -7.81 18.67
CA ASP A 381 9.62 -7.19 19.93
C ASP A 381 10.70 -7.95 20.73
N GLY A 382 11.21 -9.06 20.19
CA GLY A 382 12.23 -9.89 20.85
C GLY A 382 11.71 -10.66 22.07
N GLY A 383 10.39 -10.78 22.22
CA GLY A 383 9.78 -11.46 23.35
C GLY A 383 9.65 -10.55 24.57
N LEU A 384 9.07 -9.34 24.46
CA LEU A 384 8.79 -8.52 25.64
C LEU A 384 7.87 -9.28 26.64
N PRO A 385 8.29 -9.50 27.91
CA PRO A 385 7.48 -10.23 28.88
C PRO A 385 6.12 -9.56 29.16
N ASP A 386 6.12 -8.24 29.37
CA ASP A 386 4.94 -7.45 29.75
C ASP A 386 3.81 -7.47 28.71
N ALA A 387 4.10 -7.89 27.48
CA ALA A 387 3.14 -7.96 26.40
C ALA A 387 2.56 -9.37 26.20
N THR A 388 2.71 -10.28 27.16
CA THR A 388 2.24 -11.68 27.03
C THR A 388 0.91 -11.88 27.77
N PRO A 389 -0.09 -12.60 27.20
CA PRO A 389 -0.15 -13.14 25.83
C PRO A 389 -0.46 -12.05 24.80
N ARG A 390 0.09 -12.19 23.58
CA ARG A 390 -0.14 -11.31 22.43
C ARG A 390 -0.20 -12.09 21.14
#